data_AF-A0A077XMB5-F1
#
_entry.id   AF-A0A077XMB5-F1
#
_cell.length_a   1.000
_cell.length_b   1.000
_cell.length_c   1.000
_cell.angle_alpha   90.00
_cell.angle_beta   90.00
_cell.angle_gamma   90.00
#
_symmetry.space_group_name_H-M   'P 1'
#
loop_
_entity.id
_entity.type
_entity.pdbx_description
1 polymer ?
#
loop_
_entity_poly.entity_id
_entity_poly.type
_entity_poly.pdbx_seq_one_letter_code
_entity_poly.pdbx_strand_id
1 'polypeptide(L)'
;MEKVEFSHLGFKQLETQLYELDDIALQSEANAVFNNYINWVNDHVILSTEQVSYLQSLDSFFIASLAAKAAIAFLNRLPLNLVLPDEYESSDDGRGKWFLDSSTIVACNIPGEQVTATGELTYEFEFEE
;
A
#
# COMPACT_ATOMS: atom_id res chain seq x y z
N MET A 1 -14.46 6.84 -2.42
CA MET A 1 -13.19 7.16 -3.09
C MET A 1 -13.23 6.63 -4.51
N GLU A 2 -12.56 7.30 -5.44
CA GLU A 2 -12.40 6.84 -6.82
C GLU A 2 -11.15 5.96 -6.91
N LYS A 3 -11.21 4.91 -7.75
CA LYS A 3 -10.03 4.09 -8.02
C LYS A 3 -8.95 4.93 -8.69
N VAL A 4 -7.70 4.69 -8.30
CA VAL A 4 -6.54 5.37 -8.88
C VAL A 4 -5.74 4.43 -9.79
N GLU A 5 -4.99 5.00 -10.73
CA GLU A 5 -4.05 4.24 -11.54
C GLU A 5 -2.93 3.64 -10.67
N PHE A 6 -2.45 2.44 -11.02
CA PHE A 6 -1.26 1.84 -10.38
C PHE A 6 0.01 2.55 -10.85
N SER A 7 0.23 3.78 -10.35
CA SER A 7 1.35 4.65 -10.70
C SER A 7 1.73 5.53 -9.51
N HIS A 8 2.90 6.15 -9.57
CA HIS A 8 3.33 7.12 -8.56
C HIS A 8 2.29 8.24 -8.36
N LEU A 9 1.74 8.77 -9.45
CA LEU A 9 0.72 9.83 -9.40
C LEU A 9 -0.59 9.31 -8.80
N GLY A 10 -1.01 8.11 -9.16
CA GLY A 10 -2.22 7.49 -8.62
C GLY A 10 -2.12 7.26 -7.11
N PHE A 11 -0.96 6.83 -6.60
CA PHE A 11 -0.74 6.70 -5.16
C PHE A 11 -0.80 8.04 -4.42
N LYS A 12 -0.33 9.13 -5.01
CA LYS A 12 -0.49 10.48 -4.44
C LYS A 12 -1.93 10.99 -4.49
N GLN A 13 -2.70 10.61 -5.51
CA GLN A 13 -4.14 10.85 -5.53
C GLN A 13 -4.85 10.04 -4.44
N LEU A 14 -4.46 8.78 -4.23
CA LEU A 14 -5.02 7.94 -3.17
C LEU A 14 -4.71 8.50 -1.78
N GLU A 15 -3.48 8.96 -1.55
CA GLU A 15 -3.06 9.68 -0.34
C GLU A 15 -3.97 10.89 -0.07
N THR A 16 -4.16 11.73 -1.09
CA THR A 16 -5.03 12.92 -0.99
C THR A 16 -6.46 12.51 -0.63
N GLN A 17 -7.02 11.52 -1.33
CA GLN A 17 -8.39 11.05 -1.09
C GLN A 17 -8.57 10.46 0.32
N LEU A 18 -7.61 9.67 0.81
CA LEU A 18 -7.63 9.10 2.16
C LEU A 18 -7.56 10.20 3.21
N TYR A 19 -6.75 11.23 3.00
CA TYR A 19 -6.51 12.26 4.01
C TYR A 19 -7.49 13.44 3.92
N GLU A 20 -8.38 13.45 2.95
CA GLU A 20 -9.59 14.27 2.99
C GLU A 20 -10.68 13.67 3.88
N LEU A 21 -10.59 12.37 4.21
CA LEU A 21 -11.56 11.72 5.09
C LEU A 21 -11.47 12.24 6.53
N ASP A 22 -12.62 12.21 7.21
CA ASP A 22 -12.66 12.35 8.66
C ASP A 22 -12.06 11.12 9.35
N ASP A 23 -11.76 11.25 10.65
CA ASP A 23 -11.04 10.21 11.39
C ASP A 23 -11.83 8.90 11.52
N ILE A 24 -13.17 8.95 11.49
CA ILE A 24 -14.02 7.76 11.58
C ILE A 24 -13.96 6.99 10.25
N ALA A 25 -14.11 7.70 9.14
CA ALA A 25 -14.00 7.12 7.80
C ALA A 25 -12.58 6.59 7.54
N LEU A 26 -11.54 7.34 7.92
CA LEU A 26 -10.15 6.91 7.80
C LEU A 26 -9.85 5.66 8.65
N GLN A 27 -10.42 5.58 9.85
CA GLN A 27 -10.33 4.38 10.69
C GLN A 27 -11.03 3.17 10.04
N SER A 28 -12.13 3.38 9.33
CA SER A 28 -12.80 2.33 8.55
C SER A 28 -11.90 1.83 7.42
N GLU A 29 -11.26 2.72 6.67
CA GLU A 29 -10.31 2.35 5.61
C GLU A 29 -9.10 1.59 6.17
N ALA A 30 -8.53 2.06 7.28
CA ALA A 30 -7.43 1.38 7.97
C ALA A 30 -7.82 -0.05 8.42
N ASN A 31 -9.04 -0.24 8.92
CA ASN A 31 -9.54 -1.57 9.28
C ASN A 31 -9.80 -2.44 8.04
N ALA A 32 -10.30 -1.85 6.96
CA ALA A 32 -10.58 -2.56 5.72
C ALA A 32 -9.28 -3.09 5.09
N VAL A 33 -8.24 -2.24 4.97
CA VAL A 33 -6.93 -2.65 4.45
C VAL A 33 -6.24 -3.68 5.35
N PHE A 34 -6.39 -3.57 6.68
CA PHE A 34 -5.83 -4.53 7.62
C PHE A 34 -6.47 -5.92 7.50
N ASN A 35 -7.79 -5.98 7.37
CA ASN A 35 -8.53 -7.24 7.34
C ASN A 35 -8.41 -7.97 5.99
N ASN A 36 -8.33 -7.23 4.88
CA ASN A 36 -8.23 -7.83 3.56
C ASN A 36 -7.49 -6.92 2.58
N TYR A 37 -6.16 -6.93 2.71
CA TYR A 37 -5.26 -6.09 1.93
C TYR A 37 -5.47 -6.21 0.41
N ILE A 38 -5.45 -7.43 -0.13
CA ILE A 38 -5.52 -7.65 -1.58
C ILE A 38 -6.84 -7.12 -2.15
N ASN A 39 -7.97 -7.41 -1.50
CA ASN A 39 -9.26 -6.90 -1.95
C ASN A 39 -9.34 -5.39 -1.80
N TRP A 40 -8.84 -4.84 -0.69
CA TRP A 40 -8.82 -3.39 -0.47
C TRP A 40 -8.03 -2.66 -1.56
N VAL A 41 -6.82 -3.15 -1.90
CA VAL A 41 -6.00 -2.60 -2.97
C VAL A 41 -6.73 -2.73 -4.32
N ASN A 42 -7.31 -3.89 -4.61
CA ASN A 42 -8.07 -4.08 -5.86
C ASN A 42 -9.30 -3.17 -5.96
N ASP A 43 -9.90 -2.78 -4.83
CA ASP A 43 -11.06 -1.89 -4.78
C ASP A 43 -10.70 -0.39 -4.86
N HIS A 44 -9.45 -0.02 -4.60
CA HIS A 44 -8.97 1.37 -4.60
C HIS A 44 -7.95 1.68 -5.69
N VAL A 45 -7.32 0.67 -6.27
CA VAL A 45 -6.29 0.78 -7.30
C VAL A 45 -6.69 -0.05 -8.51
N ILE A 46 -6.49 0.51 -9.69
CA ILE A 46 -6.75 -0.16 -10.96
C ILE A 46 -5.63 -1.17 -11.19
N LEU A 47 -5.95 -2.44 -10.97
CA LEU A 47 -5.04 -3.57 -11.19
C LEU A 47 -5.55 -4.46 -12.32
N SER A 48 -4.63 -5.01 -13.10
CA SER A 48 -4.93 -6.11 -14.04
C SER A 48 -5.17 -7.42 -13.28
N THR A 49 -5.84 -8.37 -13.92
CA THR A 49 -6.05 -9.72 -13.35
C THR A 49 -4.75 -10.42 -13.01
N GLU A 50 -3.70 -10.19 -13.80
CA GLU A 50 -2.36 -10.74 -13.57
C GLU A 50 -1.70 -10.12 -12.35
N GLN A 51 -1.82 -8.81 -12.15
CA GLN A 51 -1.31 -8.12 -10.95
C GLN A 51 -2.01 -8.60 -9.67
N VAL A 52 -3.33 -8.81 -9.72
CA VAL A 52 -4.07 -9.39 -8.58
C VAL A 52 -3.59 -10.82 -8.29
N SER A 53 -3.40 -11.62 -9.33
CA SER A 53 -2.90 -13.00 -9.22
C SER A 53 -1.48 -13.04 -8.66
N TYR A 54 -0.62 -12.09 -9.05
CA TYR A 54 0.71 -11.91 -8.48
C TYR A 54 0.64 -11.60 -6.99
N LEU A 55 -0.18 -10.64 -6.55
CA LEU A 55 -0.36 -10.34 -5.13
C LEU A 55 -0.86 -11.56 -4.33
N GLN A 56 -1.75 -12.36 -4.91
CA GLN A 56 -2.25 -13.59 -4.29
C GLN A 56 -1.21 -14.70 -4.20
N SER A 57 -0.17 -14.67 -5.04
CA SER A 57 0.94 -15.62 -5.01
C SER A 57 2.01 -15.31 -3.96
N LEU A 58 2.01 -14.09 -3.42
CA LEU A 58 2.96 -13.67 -2.40
C LEU A 58 2.72 -14.38 -1.06
N ASP A 59 3.77 -14.46 -0.26
CA ASP A 59 3.68 -15.09 1.06
C ASP A 59 2.66 -14.37 1.97
N SER A 60 1.85 -15.17 2.67
CA SER A 60 0.78 -14.64 3.51
C SER A 60 1.27 -13.78 4.68
N PHE A 61 2.46 -14.03 5.24
CA PHE A 61 3.05 -13.17 6.27
C PHE A 61 3.54 -11.86 5.69
N PHE A 62 4.06 -11.88 4.46
CA PHE A 62 4.40 -10.66 3.75
C PHE A 62 3.17 -9.79 3.51
N ILE A 63 2.07 -10.36 3.00
CA ILE A 63 0.78 -9.66 2.84
C ILE A 63 0.27 -9.10 4.18
N ALA A 64 0.34 -9.88 5.27
CA ALA A 64 -0.06 -9.41 6.59
C ALA A 64 0.81 -8.24 7.09
N SER A 65 2.11 -8.26 6.81
CA SER A 65 3.03 -7.15 7.12
C SER A 65 2.65 -5.88 6.35
N LEU A 66 2.38 -6.00 5.04
CA LEU A 66 1.93 -4.87 4.21
C LEU A 66 0.61 -4.28 4.74
N ALA A 67 -0.34 -5.15 5.09
CA ALA A 67 -1.64 -4.76 5.65
C ALA A 67 -1.51 -3.97 6.96
N ALA A 68 -0.66 -4.45 7.87
CA ALA A 68 -0.39 -3.80 9.14
C ALA A 68 0.26 -2.41 8.96
N LYS A 69 1.27 -2.33 8.10
CA LYS A 69 1.96 -1.07 7.79
C LYS A 69 1.03 -0.06 7.11
N ALA A 70 0.23 -0.49 6.14
CA ALA A 70 -0.76 0.37 5.48
C ALA A 70 -1.78 0.93 6.47
N ALA A 71 -2.35 0.08 7.33
CA ALA A 71 -3.31 0.52 8.35
C ALA A 71 -2.70 1.55 9.30
N ILE A 72 -1.47 1.33 9.79
CA ILE A 72 -0.75 2.27 10.65
C ILE A 72 -0.48 3.59 9.91
N ALA A 73 -0.04 3.52 8.65
CA ALA A 73 0.22 4.70 7.83
C ALA A 73 -1.05 5.54 7.62
N PHE A 74 -2.18 4.89 7.36
CA PHE A 74 -3.46 5.58 7.14
C PHE A 74 -3.91 6.32 8.39
N LEU A 75 -3.92 5.64 9.55
CA LEU A 75 -4.32 6.26 10.83
C LEU A 75 -3.45 7.44 11.24
N ASN A 76 -2.19 7.43 10.80
CA ASN A 76 -1.21 8.48 11.13
C ASN A 76 -1.01 9.49 10.00
N ARG A 77 -1.77 9.37 8.90
CA ARG A 77 -1.68 10.21 7.72
C ARG A 77 -0.25 10.32 7.17
N LEU A 78 0.48 9.19 7.14
CA LEU A 78 1.86 9.13 6.68
C LEU A 78 1.95 9.18 5.15
N PRO A 79 3.00 9.76 4.56
CA PRO A 79 3.18 9.76 3.11
C PRO A 79 3.10 8.34 2.50
N LEU A 80 2.41 8.23 1.38
CA LEU A 80 2.27 6.99 0.61
C LEU A 80 3.04 7.11 -0.70
N ASN A 81 3.97 6.18 -0.94
CA ASN A 81 4.85 6.20 -2.10
C ASN A 81 4.81 4.86 -2.84
N LEU A 82 4.78 4.95 -4.16
CA LEU A 82 5.02 3.83 -5.06
C LEU A 82 6.25 4.16 -5.92
N VAL A 83 7.23 3.26 -5.89
CA VAL A 83 8.44 3.30 -6.70
C VAL A 83 8.33 2.15 -7.72
N LEU A 84 8.29 2.53 -9.00
CA LEU A 84 8.26 1.61 -10.13
C LEU A 84 9.55 1.78 -10.93
N PRO A 85 10.09 0.70 -11.53
CA PRO A 85 11.23 0.80 -12.42
C PRO A 85 10.82 1.52 -13.72
N ASP A 86 11.78 2.17 -14.38
CA ASP A 86 11.54 2.99 -15.58
C ASP A 86 10.86 2.21 -16.74
N GLU A 87 10.98 0.88 -16.75
CA GLU A 87 10.40 -0.03 -17.77
C GLU A 87 9.22 -0.87 -17.25
N TYR A 88 8.56 -0.46 -16.16
CA TYR A 88 7.53 -1.28 -15.50
C TYR A 88 6.36 -1.70 -16.40
N GLU A 89 5.92 -0.81 -17.30
CA GLU A 89 4.80 -1.06 -18.23
C GLU A 89 5.22 -1.81 -19.50
N SER A 90 6.51 -1.76 -19.87
CA SER A 90 7.03 -2.34 -21.10
C SER A 90 7.60 -3.75 -20.93
N SER A 91 7.69 -4.26 -19.69
CA SER A 91 8.34 -5.53 -19.42
C SER A 91 7.43 -6.73 -19.74
N ASP A 92 7.54 -7.25 -20.96
CA ASP A 92 7.02 -8.57 -21.40
C ASP A 92 8.11 -9.67 -21.19
N ASP A 93 9.15 -9.34 -20.44
CA ASP A 93 10.49 -9.93 -20.54
C ASP A 93 10.66 -11.23 -19.76
N GLY A 94 9.63 -11.73 -19.07
CA GLY A 94 9.74 -12.93 -18.24
C GLY A 94 10.73 -12.82 -17.06
N ARG A 95 11.23 -11.62 -16.75
CA ARG A 95 12.06 -11.34 -15.56
C ARG A 95 11.15 -11.26 -14.33
N GLY A 96 11.55 -11.92 -13.24
CA GLY A 96 10.83 -11.85 -11.97
C GLY A 96 10.71 -10.40 -11.51
N LYS A 97 9.53 -10.00 -11.05
CA LYS A 97 9.32 -8.70 -10.37
C LYS A 97 9.42 -8.95 -8.87
N TRP A 98 10.34 -8.29 -8.18
CA TRP A 98 10.41 -8.31 -6.73
C TRP A 98 9.52 -7.20 -6.18
N PHE A 99 8.63 -7.55 -5.26
CA PHE A 99 7.87 -6.57 -4.49
C PHE A 99 8.56 -6.40 -3.13
N LEU A 100 9.20 -5.24 -2.96
CA LEU A 100 9.86 -4.85 -1.74
C LEU A 100 9.00 -3.87 -0.94
N ASP A 101 9.08 -4.03 0.37
CA ASP A 101 8.53 -3.09 1.35
C ASP A 101 9.69 -2.27 1.91
N SER A 102 9.91 -1.09 1.33
CA SER A 102 10.94 -0.12 1.75
C SER A 102 10.40 0.94 2.71
N SER A 103 9.27 0.64 3.38
CA SER A 103 8.63 1.54 4.34
C SER A 103 9.51 1.80 5.58
N THR A 104 9.52 3.05 6.04
CA THR A 104 10.33 3.50 7.20
C THR A 104 9.49 3.73 8.46
N ILE A 105 8.31 3.11 8.52
CA ILE A 105 7.31 3.33 9.57
C ILE A 105 7.85 2.90 10.93
N VAL A 106 7.85 3.85 11.88
CA VAL A 106 8.15 3.62 13.28
C VAL A 106 6.90 3.94 14.10
N ALA A 107 6.31 2.91 14.71
CA ALA A 107 5.12 3.05 15.54
C ALA A 107 5.48 3.13 17.04
N CYS A 108 4.79 4.01 17.75
CA CYS A 108 4.85 4.19 19.19
C CYS A 108 3.43 4.20 19.76
N ASN A 109 3.26 3.60 20.93
CA ASN A 109 2.00 3.63 21.65
C ASN A 109 2.22 3.93 23.13
N ILE A 110 1.45 4.87 23.64
CA ILE A 110 1.29 5.10 25.07
C ILE A 110 0.11 4.21 25.51
N PRO A 111 0.26 3.40 26.58
CA PRO A 111 -0.83 2.54 27.04
C PRO A 111 -2.13 3.32 27.27
N GLY A 112 -3.20 2.93 26.55
CA GLY A 112 -4.51 3.58 26.62
C GLY A 112 -4.77 4.64 25.55
N GLU A 113 -3.77 5.00 24.73
CA GLU A 113 -3.91 5.91 23.60
C GLU A 113 -3.90 5.17 22.26
N GLN A 114 -4.20 5.89 21.18
CA GLN A 114 -4.08 5.36 19.82
C GLN A 114 -2.61 5.19 19.42
N VAL A 115 -2.36 4.39 18.38
CA VAL A 115 -1.01 4.24 17.82
C VAL A 115 -0.60 5.55 17.14
N THR A 116 0.58 6.04 17.48
CA THR A 116 1.24 7.16 16.80
C THR A 116 2.39 6.61 15.95
N ALA A 117 2.61 7.13 14.75
CA ALA A 117 3.69 6.67 13.89
C ALA A 117 4.35 7.81 13.12
N THR A 118 5.60 7.58 12.73
CA THR A 118 6.37 8.47 11.84
C THR A 118 7.02 7.66 10.72
N GLY A 119 7.56 8.33 9.71
CA GLY A 119 8.14 7.71 8.51
C GLY A 119 7.17 7.74 7.34
N GLU A 120 7.37 6.83 6.39
CA GLU A 120 6.62 6.79 5.13
C GLU A 120 6.30 5.33 4.75
N LEU A 121 5.16 5.11 4.11
CA LEU A 121 4.81 3.84 3.48
C LEU A 121 5.35 3.86 2.06
N THR A 122 6.26 2.94 1.74
CA THR A 122 6.86 2.85 0.40
C THR A 122 6.79 1.42 -0.10
N TYR A 123 6.14 1.27 -1.26
CA TYR A 123 6.14 0.04 -2.04
C TYR A 123 7.06 0.21 -3.23
N GLU A 124 7.96 -0.74 -3.40
CA GLU A 124 9.00 -0.69 -4.40
C GLU A 124 8.99 -1.97 -5.23
N PHE A 125 9.03 -1.78 -6.54
CA PHE A 125 9.12 -2.88 -7.49
C PHE A 125 10.48 -2.82 -8.17
N GLU A 126 11.18 -3.95 -8.19
CA GLU A 126 12.46 -4.10 -8.87
C GLU A 126 12.39 -5.29 -9.82
N PHE A 127 13.19 -5.26 -10.90
CA PHE A 127 13.41 -6.43 -11.73
C PHE A 127 14.47 -7.32 -11.10
N GLU A 128 14.25 -8.63 -11.13
CA GLU A 128 15.27 -9.62 -10.79
C GLU A 128 16.50 -9.43 -11.71
N GLU A 129 17.68 -9.31 -11.10
CA GLU A 129 18.97 -9.19 -11.79
C GLU A 129 19.40 -10.47 -12.50
#